data_AF-A0A2L0VT18-F1
#
_entry.id   AF-A0A2L0VT18-F1
#
_cell.length_a   1.000
_cell.length_b   1.000
_cell.length_c   1.000
_cell.angle_alpha   90.00
_cell.angle_beta   90.00
_cell.angle_gamma   90.00
#
_symmetry.space_group_name_H-M   'P 1'
#
loop_
_entity.id
_entity.type
_entity.pdbx_description
1 polymer ?
#
loop_
_entity_poly.entity_id
_entity_poly.type
_entity_poly.pdbx_seq_one_letter_code
_entity_poly.pdbx_strand_id
1 'polypeptide(L)'
;MQTPFWAGDWRKLAPDFTEEISVKQLPLAKIASVAALLLLSACGTDTDTNGIVDDDNGSAIAGGSQDIDWLPAGLALPEPHTVLQNSSIGTRTQLLQVSVPDDPSAQVPGWKAALETAGYSVTESASNGGLLFNGLDVESGQIAISRPQGADDYMIQIDISRQVQ
;
A
#
# COMPACT_ATOMS: atom_id res chain seq x y z
N MET A 1 -30.63 -17.83 -56.08
CA MET A 1 -31.53 -18.66 -55.25
C MET A 1 -30.68 -19.61 -54.42
N GLN A 2 -30.97 -19.69 -53.11
CA GLN A 2 -30.69 -20.81 -52.19
C GLN A 2 -29.24 -21.11 -51.71
N THR A 3 -29.14 -21.29 -50.39
CA THR A 3 -27.98 -21.55 -49.49
C THR A 3 -27.25 -22.90 -49.72
N PRO A 4 -26.03 -23.09 -49.17
CA PRO A 4 -25.86 -23.89 -47.94
C PRO A 4 -24.79 -23.32 -46.97
N PHE A 5 -24.98 -23.33 -45.64
CA PHE A 5 -24.70 -24.42 -44.68
C PHE A 5 -23.26 -24.94 -44.71
N TRP A 6 -22.40 -24.42 -43.83
CA TRP A 6 -21.24 -25.14 -43.29
C TRP A 6 -21.09 -24.86 -41.80
N ALA A 7 -21.41 -25.88 -41.02
CA ALA A 7 -20.87 -26.08 -39.68
C ALA A 7 -19.35 -26.26 -39.81
N GLY A 8 -18.59 -25.35 -39.19
CA GLY A 8 -17.14 -25.43 -39.08
C GLY A 8 -16.76 -25.87 -37.67
N ASP A 9 -16.44 -27.16 -37.58
CA ASP A 9 -15.86 -27.86 -36.45
C ASP A 9 -14.62 -27.13 -35.90
N TRP A 10 -14.70 -26.60 -34.68
CA TRP A 10 -13.59 -25.94 -33.96
C TRP A 10 -12.88 -26.89 -32.99
N ARG A 11 -13.01 -28.21 -33.19
CA ARG A 11 -12.28 -29.21 -32.40
C ARG A 11 -11.07 -29.71 -33.16
N LYS A 12 -9.96 -28.98 -33.01
CA LYS A 12 -8.62 -29.54 -32.77
C LYS A 12 -7.61 -28.41 -32.73
N LEU A 13 -6.96 -28.28 -31.57
CA LEU A 13 -5.53 -28.06 -31.37
C LEU A 13 -5.37 -27.65 -29.89
N ALA A 14 -5.66 -28.60 -29.01
CA ALA A 14 -5.11 -28.55 -27.66
C ALA A 14 -3.64 -29.00 -27.77
N PRO A 15 -2.64 -28.18 -27.40
CA PRO A 15 -1.35 -28.72 -27.06
C PRO A 15 -1.46 -29.40 -25.68
N ASP A 16 -1.21 -30.70 -25.68
CA ASP A 16 -0.91 -31.52 -24.52
C ASP A 16 0.34 -30.95 -23.84
N PHE A 17 0.16 -30.29 -22.69
CA PHE A 17 1.24 -29.99 -21.76
C PHE A 17 0.91 -30.70 -20.45
N THR A 18 1.16 -32.01 -20.46
CA THR A 18 1.40 -32.77 -19.24
C THR A 18 2.78 -32.37 -18.72
N GLU A 19 2.87 -31.27 -17.97
CA GLU A 19 4.02 -30.98 -17.12
C GLU A 19 3.58 -30.95 -15.65
N GLU A 20 3.96 -32.02 -14.98
CA GLU A 20 3.85 -32.28 -13.55
C GLU A 20 4.65 -31.22 -12.79
N ILE A 21 3.99 -30.12 -12.41
CA ILE A 21 4.55 -29.16 -11.46
C ILE A 21 4.55 -29.81 -10.07
N SER A 22 5.67 -30.45 -9.77
CA SER A 22 6.05 -30.90 -8.43
C SER A 22 6.06 -29.69 -7.49
N VAL A 23 4.95 -29.51 -6.77
CA VAL A 23 4.83 -28.59 -5.64
C VAL A 23 5.79 -29.09 -4.56
N LYS A 24 6.98 -28.50 -4.50
CA LYS A 24 7.84 -28.63 -3.32
C LYS A 24 7.15 -27.91 -2.17
N GLN A 25 6.41 -28.68 -1.38
CA GLN A 25 5.92 -28.29 -0.08
C GLN A 25 7.10 -27.83 0.78
N LEU A 26 7.15 -26.54 1.12
CA LEU A 26 7.99 -26.08 2.22
C LEU A 26 7.38 -26.61 3.52
N PRO A 27 8.15 -27.29 4.38
CA PRO A 27 7.63 -27.78 5.65
C PRO A 27 7.26 -26.59 6.54
N LEU A 28 5.99 -26.56 6.97
CA LEU A 28 5.51 -25.74 8.07
C LEU A 28 6.40 -25.99 9.29
N ALA A 29 7.27 -25.03 9.60
CA ALA A 29 7.88 -24.94 10.90
C ALA A 29 6.77 -24.59 11.90
N LYS A 30 6.48 -25.58 12.73
CA LYS A 30 5.53 -25.58 13.84
C LYS A 30 5.97 -24.53 14.86
N ILE A 31 5.55 -23.28 14.71
CA ILE A 31 5.75 -22.28 15.76
C ILE A 31 4.69 -22.57 16.83
N ALA A 32 5.15 -23.24 17.88
CA ALA A 32 4.37 -23.53 19.07
C ALA A 32 3.85 -22.23 19.67
N SER A 33 2.54 -22.19 19.92
CA SER A 33 1.91 -21.19 20.79
C SER A 33 2.62 -21.15 22.13
N VAL A 34 3.24 -20.02 22.45
CA VAL A 34 3.61 -19.70 23.83
C VAL A 34 2.62 -18.65 24.31
N ALA A 35 1.57 -19.12 24.97
CA ALA A 35 0.80 -18.31 25.89
C ALA A 35 1.71 -17.96 27.06
N ALA A 36 2.26 -16.75 27.06
CA ALA A 36 2.91 -16.19 28.24
C ALA A 36 1.92 -15.22 28.91
N LEU A 37 1.20 -15.73 29.91
CA LEU A 37 0.60 -14.89 30.94
C LEU A 37 1.73 -14.14 31.65
N LEU A 38 1.73 -12.81 31.58
CA LEU A 38 2.48 -11.97 32.51
C LEU A 38 1.50 -11.24 33.42
N LEU A 39 1.14 -11.92 34.50
CA LEU A 39 0.84 -11.26 35.77
C LEU A 39 2.19 -10.93 36.41
N LEU A 40 2.41 -9.68 36.79
CA LEU A 40 2.69 -9.24 38.16
C LEU A 40 3.28 -7.82 38.17
N SER A 41 2.52 -6.94 38.83
CA SER A 41 2.97 -6.08 39.93
C SER A 41 3.92 -4.91 39.68
N ALA A 42 3.43 -3.76 40.13
CA ALA A 42 4.16 -2.54 40.43
C ALA A 42 5.36 -2.74 41.38
N CYS A 43 6.46 -2.02 41.10
CA CYS A 43 7.40 -1.39 42.05
C CYS A 43 8.47 -0.70 41.17
N GLY A 44 8.65 0.62 41.18
CA GLY A 44 9.53 1.30 42.13
C GLY A 44 10.59 2.10 41.34
N THR A 45 10.63 3.40 41.59
CA THR A 45 11.66 4.42 41.31
C THR A 45 13.09 3.93 41.69
N ASP A 46 14.25 4.39 41.21
CA ASP A 46 14.76 5.65 40.64
C ASP A 46 16.04 5.40 39.79
N THR A 47 16.33 6.36 38.90
CA THR A 47 17.64 6.88 38.44
C THR A 47 18.76 6.03 37.79
N ASP A 48 19.20 6.58 36.65
CA ASP A 48 20.58 6.91 36.23
C ASP A 48 21.31 6.08 35.13
N THR A 49 21.45 6.79 34.00
CA THR A 49 22.55 6.84 33.02
C THR A 49 22.75 5.74 31.97
N ASN A 50 22.59 6.21 30.73
CA ASN A 50 23.50 6.06 29.57
C ASN A 50 23.43 4.76 28.76
N GLY A 51 22.75 4.84 27.62
CA GLY A 51 22.86 3.85 26.55
C GLY A 51 21.80 4.04 25.48
N ILE A 52 22.13 4.78 24.43
CA ILE A 52 21.38 4.84 23.17
C ILE A 52 21.37 3.44 22.56
N VAL A 53 20.16 2.88 22.39
CA VAL A 53 19.76 2.12 21.21
C VAL A 53 18.32 2.54 20.91
N ASP A 54 18.18 3.44 19.94
CA ASP A 54 16.91 3.66 19.24
C ASP A 54 16.60 2.36 18.47
N ASP A 55 15.94 1.43 19.14
CA ASP A 55 15.13 0.42 18.45
C ASP A 55 13.86 1.12 17.98
N ASP A 56 13.98 1.78 16.82
CA ASP A 56 12.90 2.38 16.03
C ASP A 56 12.02 1.25 15.48
N ASN A 57 11.32 0.58 16.39
CA ASN A 57 10.42 -0.51 16.10
C ASN A 57 9.00 0.05 16.03
N GLY A 58 8.67 0.61 14.85
CA GLY A 58 7.33 0.82 14.33
C GLY A 58 6.27 1.13 15.38
N SER A 59 6.30 2.34 15.93
CA SER A 59 5.20 2.83 16.75
C SER A 59 3.99 3.09 15.84
N ALA A 60 3.01 2.20 15.88
CA ALA A 60 1.70 2.44 15.28
C ALA A 60 1.04 3.59 16.08
N ILE A 61 1.23 4.82 15.60
CA ILE A 61 0.62 6.00 16.20
C ILE A 61 -0.81 6.06 15.66
N ALA A 62 -1.79 5.75 16.52
CA ALA A 62 -3.20 5.97 16.21
C ALA A 62 -3.42 7.46 15.88
N GLY A 63 -4.12 7.71 14.76
CA GLY A 63 -4.19 8.98 14.05
C GLY A 63 -4.31 10.24 14.92
N GLY A 64 -3.20 10.96 15.02
CA GLY A 64 -3.19 12.42 15.12
C GLY A 64 -2.52 12.91 13.85
N SER A 65 -3.12 13.91 13.19
CA SER A 65 -2.68 14.47 11.91
C SER A 65 -1.15 14.57 11.84
N GLN A 66 -0.51 13.54 11.29
CA GLN A 66 0.91 13.58 11.01
C GLN A 66 1.02 14.53 9.83
N ASP A 67 1.58 15.70 10.07
CA ASP A 67 1.95 16.61 9.00
C ASP A 67 3.09 15.92 8.25
N ILE A 68 2.73 15.23 7.16
CA ILE A 68 3.69 14.52 6.32
C ILE A 68 4.25 15.57 5.37
N ASP A 69 5.37 16.14 5.80
CA ASP A 69 6.09 17.27 5.18
C ASP A 69 6.35 17.10 3.68
N TRP A 70 6.46 15.85 3.23
CA TRP A 70 6.75 15.53 1.85
C TRP A 70 5.53 15.28 0.97
N LEU A 71 4.33 15.17 1.52
CA LEU A 71 3.12 14.99 0.72
C LEU A 71 2.88 16.24 -0.16
N PRO A 72 2.43 16.06 -1.42
CA PRO A 72 2.05 17.18 -2.27
C PRO A 72 1.00 18.06 -1.60
N ALA A 73 1.18 19.37 -1.72
CA ALA A 73 0.28 20.35 -1.10
C ALA A 73 -1.17 20.12 -1.54
N GLY A 74 -2.10 20.15 -0.58
CA GLY A 74 -3.53 19.97 -0.83
C GLY A 74 -3.99 18.51 -0.89
N LEU A 75 -3.10 17.53 -0.80
CA LEU A 75 -3.48 16.13 -0.66
C LEU A 75 -3.89 15.87 0.80
N ALA A 76 -5.20 15.77 1.04
CA ALA A 76 -5.76 15.45 2.35
C ALA A 76 -6.07 13.96 2.46
N LEU A 77 -5.61 13.32 3.53
CA LEU A 77 -6.00 11.94 3.86
C LEU A 77 -7.41 11.92 4.47
N PRO A 78 -8.20 10.84 4.25
CA PRO A 78 -9.50 10.70 4.88
C PRO A 78 -9.37 10.61 6.41
N GLU A 79 -10.38 11.05 7.13
CA GLU A 79 -10.47 10.90 8.59
C GLU A 79 -11.64 9.97 8.94
N PRO A 80 -11.48 9.04 9.90
CA PRO A 80 -10.25 8.74 10.63
C PRO A 80 -9.29 7.89 9.79
N HIS A 81 -7.99 8.00 10.06
CA HIS A 81 -6.99 7.11 9.45
C HIS A 81 -5.91 6.68 10.44
N THR A 82 -5.22 5.57 10.12
CA THR A 82 -4.04 5.11 10.85
C THR A 82 -2.86 5.02 9.89
N VAL A 83 -1.75 5.68 10.21
CA VAL A 83 -0.52 5.56 9.43
C VAL A 83 0.14 4.23 9.77
N LEU A 84 0.25 3.35 8.76
CA LEU A 84 0.88 2.04 8.89
C LEU A 84 2.37 2.10 8.56
N GLN A 85 2.75 2.93 7.59
CA GLN A 85 4.12 3.10 7.16
C GLN A 85 4.35 4.52 6.66
N ASN A 86 5.44 5.16 7.07
CA ASN A 86 5.95 6.38 6.47
C ASN A 86 7.47 6.25 6.40
N SER A 87 8.04 6.15 5.21
CA SER A 87 9.44 5.81 5.04
C SER A 87 10.06 6.41 3.78
N SER A 88 11.37 6.62 3.84
CA SER A 88 12.18 6.96 2.65
C SER A 88 12.94 5.70 2.21
N ILE A 89 12.83 5.35 0.93
CA ILE A 89 13.55 4.24 0.30
C ILE A 89 14.68 4.85 -0.55
N GLY A 90 15.91 4.66 -0.09
CA GLY A 90 17.06 5.37 -0.66
C GLY A 90 16.96 6.88 -0.44
N THR A 91 17.47 7.66 -1.38
CA THR A 91 17.52 9.14 -1.27
C THR A 91 16.42 9.87 -2.03
N ARG A 92 15.59 9.13 -2.79
CA ARG A 92 14.68 9.71 -3.79
C ARG A 92 13.24 9.24 -3.68
N THR A 93 13.01 8.09 -3.06
CA THR A 93 11.67 7.51 -2.99
C THR A 93 11.10 7.67 -1.59
N GLN A 94 9.86 8.12 -1.49
CA GLN A 94 9.09 8.19 -0.26
C GLN A 94 7.85 7.33 -0.41
N LEU A 95 7.50 6.63 0.66
CA LEU A 95 6.38 5.71 0.73
C LEU A 95 5.57 5.97 1.99
N LEU A 96 4.28 6.17 1.81
CA LEU A 96 3.27 6.27 2.84
C LEU A 96 2.24 5.17 2.63
N GLN A 97 1.88 4.46 3.70
CA GLN A 97 0.74 3.56 3.75
C GLN A 97 -0.15 3.92 4.93
N VAL A 98 -1.43 3.99 4.65
CA VAL A 98 -2.45 4.44 5.60
C VAL A 98 -3.64 3.48 5.53
N SER A 99 -4.17 3.05 6.67
CA SER A 99 -5.45 2.36 6.74
C SER A 99 -6.59 3.34 7.04
N VAL A 100 -7.73 3.12 6.39
CA VAL A 100 -8.97 3.87 6.58
C VAL A 100 -10.15 2.90 6.69
N PRO A 101 -11.12 3.16 7.56
CA PRO A 101 -12.25 2.24 7.75
C PRO A 101 -13.24 2.27 6.57
N ASP A 102 -13.41 3.43 5.95
CA ASP A 102 -14.35 3.66 4.86
C ASP A 102 -13.65 3.68 3.49
N ASP A 103 -14.39 3.36 2.43
CA ASP A 103 -13.87 3.34 1.06
C ASP A 103 -13.41 4.76 0.63
N PRO A 104 -12.11 4.99 0.38
CA PRO A 104 -11.59 6.29 0.02
C PRO A 104 -11.76 6.65 -1.46
N SER A 105 -12.36 5.78 -2.28
CA SER A 105 -12.54 6.01 -3.73
C SER A 105 -13.27 7.31 -4.06
N ALA A 106 -14.16 7.77 -3.17
CA ALA A 106 -14.85 9.05 -3.32
C ALA A 106 -13.92 10.28 -3.23
N GLN A 107 -12.72 10.13 -2.67
CA GLN A 107 -11.74 11.21 -2.51
C GLN A 107 -10.85 11.39 -3.75
N VAL A 108 -10.78 10.39 -4.63
CA VAL A 108 -9.92 10.39 -5.82
C VAL A 108 -10.12 11.64 -6.71
N PRO A 109 -11.36 12.10 -7.01
CA PRO A 109 -11.56 13.33 -7.77
C PRO A 109 -11.02 14.58 -7.04
N GLY A 110 -11.12 14.62 -5.71
CA GLY A 110 -10.60 15.71 -4.89
C GLY A 110 -9.06 15.74 -4.89
N TRP A 111 -8.42 14.58 -4.75
CA TRP A 111 -6.96 14.46 -4.84
C TRP A 111 -6.44 14.87 -6.22
N LYS A 112 -7.13 14.45 -7.29
CA LYS A 112 -6.79 14.84 -8.65
C LYS A 112 -6.81 16.36 -8.81
N ALA A 113 -7.91 17.00 -8.41
CA ALA A 113 -8.03 18.46 -8.49
C ALA A 113 -6.96 19.19 -7.66
N ALA A 114 -6.63 18.67 -6.47
CA ALA A 114 -5.60 19.24 -5.62
C ALA A 114 -4.21 19.13 -6.26
N LEU A 115 -3.85 17.96 -6.79
CA LEU A 115 -2.57 17.72 -7.49
C LEU A 115 -2.46 18.57 -8.77
N GLU A 116 -3.53 18.67 -9.56
CA GLU A 116 -3.56 19.53 -10.75
C GLU A 116 -3.41 21.02 -10.37
N THR A 117 -4.08 21.47 -9.31
CA THR A 117 -3.96 22.85 -8.79
C THR A 117 -2.55 23.13 -8.26
N ALA A 118 -1.89 22.14 -7.68
CA ALA A 118 -0.50 22.21 -7.25
C ALA A 118 0.50 22.23 -8.43
N GLY A 119 0.05 21.97 -9.66
CA GLY A 119 0.87 22.03 -10.88
C GLY A 119 1.40 20.69 -11.37
N TYR A 120 0.91 19.57 -10.83
CA TYR A 120 1.25 18.24 -11.32
C TYR A 120 0.39 17.86 -12.53
N SER A 121 0.98 17.07 -13.43
CA SER A 121 0.22 16.35 -14.45
C SER A 121 -0.33 15.06 -13.85
N VAL A 122 -1.64 14.86 -13.88
CA VAL A 122 -2.32 13.74 -13.20
C VAL A 122 -3.07 12.88 -14.21
N THR A 123 -3.00 11.56 -14.05
CA THR A 123 -3.73 10.57 -14.84
C THR A 123 -4.38 9.55 -13.92
N GLU A 124 -5.60 9.13 -14.22
CA GLU A 124 -6.27 8.06 -13.48
C GLU A 124 -5.67 6.70 -13.85
N SER A 125 -5.41 5.88 -12.85
CA SER A 125 -4.87 4.54 -13.05
C SER A 125 -6.02 3.52 -13.11
N ALA A 126 -6.20 2.94 -14.30
CA ALA A 126 -7.20 1.89 -14.53
C ALA A 126 -6.91 0.61 -13.71
N SER A 127 -5.67 0.40 -13.29
CA SER A 127 -5.23 -0.85 -12.63
C SER A 127 -5.62 -0.93 -11.16
N ASN A 128 -5.73 0.21 -10.47
CA ASN A 128 -5.92 0.26 -9.01
C ASN A 128 -6.95 1.32 -8.58
N GLY A 129 -7.66 1.96 -9.51
CA GLY A 129 -8.66 2.99 -9.21
C GLY A 129 -8.08 4.27 -8.59
N GLY A 130 -6.76 4.43 -8.60
CA GLY A 130 -6.05 5.55 -8.00
C GLY A 130 -5.52 6.54 -9.03
N LEU A 131 -4.44 7.24 -8.68
CA LEU A 131 -3.86 8.30 -9.51
C LEU A 131 -2.38 8.04 -9.77
N LEU A 132 -1.92 8.44 -10.95
CA LEU A 132 -0.51 8.59 -11.30
C LEU A 132 -0.27 10.08 -11.55
N PHE A 133 0.83 10.62 -11.04
CA PHE A 133 1.15 12.02 -11.21
C PHE A 133 2.65 12.26 -11.36
N ASN A 134 3.02 13.34 -12.02
CA ASN A 134 4.41 13.77 -12.19
C ASN A 134 4.50 15.28 -12.44
N GLY A 135 5.71 15.82 -12.41
CA GLY A 135 6.00 17.24 -12.61
C GLY A 135 6.61 17.89 -11.38
N LEU A 136 7.00 19.16 -11.52
CA LEU A 136 7.75 19.90 -10.49
C LEU A 136 9.00 19.10 -10.03
N ASP A 137 9.04 18.72 -8.77
CA ASP A 137 10.10 17.96 -8.12
C ASP A 137 9.87 16.43 -8.14
N VAL A 138 8.72 15.98 -8.66
CA VAL A 138 8.30 14.58 -8.72
C VAL A 138 8.53 14.00 -10.12
N GLU A 139 9.33 12.94 -10.20
CA GLU A 139 9.51 12.13 -11.41
C GLU A 139 8.33 11.22 -11.65
N SER A 140 7.92 10.50 -10.61
CA SER A 140 6.77 9.60 -10.65
C SER A 140 6.14 9.54 -9.28
N GLY A 141 4.85 9.81 -9.20
CA GLY A 141 4.03 9.65 -8.01
C GLY A 141 2.83 8.76 -8.30
N GLN A 142 2.44 7.97 -7.31
CA GLN A 142 1.27 7.12 -7.38
C GLN A 142 0.48 7.22 -6.08
N ILE A 143 -0.84 7.22 -6.24
CA ILE A 143 -1.80 6.97 -5.17
C ILE A 143 -2.53 5.69 -5.56
N ALA A 144 -2.52 4.69 -4.68
CA ALA A 144 -3.20 3.42 -4.86
C ALA A 144 -4.18 3.18 -3.72
N ILE A 145 -5.37 2.73 -4.07
CA ILE A 145 -6.36 2.26 -3.11
C ILE A 145 -6.46 0.75 -3.26
N SER A 146 -6.42 0.04 -2.14
CA SER A 146 -6.58 -1.40 -2.12
C SER A 146 -7.33 -1.85 -0.87
N ARG A 147 -7.82 -3.08 -0.89
CA ARG A 147 -8.38 -3.73 0.30
C ARG A 147 -7.59 -5.01 0.55
N PRO A 148 -6.65 -5.02 1.52
CA PRO A 148 -5.87 -6.21 1.82
C PRO A 148 -6.77 -7.40 2.15
N GLN A 149 -6.40 -8.61 1.70
CA GLN A 149 -7.20 -9.80 1.98
C GLN A 149 -7.24 -10.09 3.48
N GLY A 150 -8.44 -10.25 4.04
CA GLY A 150 -8.63 -10.51 5.46
C GLY A 150 -8.54 -9.26 6.35
N ALA A 151 -8.45 -8.07 5.77
CA ALA A 151 -8.60 -6.81 6.49
C ALA A 151 -10.00 -6.23 6.26
N ASP A 152 -10.57 -5.63 7.32
CA ASP A 152 -11.83 -4.90 7.22
C ASP A 152 -11.62 -3.50 6.62
N ASP A 153 -10.45 -2.91 6.87
CA ASP A 153 -10.04 -1.58 6.43
C ASP A 153 -9.54 -1.56 4.97
N TYR A 154 -9.64 -0.38 4.36
CA TYR A 154 -8.98 -0.05 3.10
C TYR A 154 -7.58 0.48 3.36
N MET A 155 -6.68 0.24 2.41
CA MET A 155 -5.32 0.75 2.43
C MET A 155 -5.13 1.75 1.30
N ILE A 156 -4.68 2.95 1.67
CA ILE A 156 -4.16 3.96 0.76
C ILE A 156 -2.65 3.87 0.78
N GLN A 157 -2.04 3.68 -0.38
CA GLN A 157 -0.60 3.78 -0.55
C GLN A 157 -0.29 5.02 -1.39
N ILE A 158 0.66 5.82 -0.95
CA ILE A 158 1.19 6.95 -1.70
C ILE A 158 2.69 6.74 -1.82
N ASP A 159 3.19 6.70 -3.04
CA ASP A 159 4.62 6.65 -3.32
C ASP A 159 5.03 7.77 -4.27
N ILE A 160 6.19 8.35 -4.02
CA ILE A 160 6.77 9.44 -4.81
C ILE A 160 8.25 9.14 -5.03
N SER A 161 8.69 9.26 -6.27
CA SER A 161 10.10 9.28 -6.64
C SER A 161 10.45 10.66 -7.17
N ARG A 162 11.42 11.32 -6.55
CA ARG A 162 11.86 12.68 -6.90
C ARG A 162 12.86 12.70 -8.03
N GLN A 163 12.88 13.78 -8.81
CA GLN A 163 13.84 13.99 -9.91
C GLN A 163 15.31 13.90 -9.42
N VAL A 164 16.23 13.49 -10.29
CA VAL A 164 17.67 13.64 -10.01
C VAL A 164 18.01 15.13 -10.15
N GLN A 165 18.54 15.73 -9.08
CA GLN A 165 19.12 17.08 -9.12
C GLN A 165 20.52 17.06 -9.72
#